data_AF-A1YLE0-F1
#
_entry.id   AF-A1YLE0-F1
#
_cell.length_a   1.000
_cell.length_b   1.000
_cell.length_c   1.000
_cell.angle_alpha   90.00
_cell.angle_beta   90.00
_cell.angle_gamma   90.00
#
_symmetry.space_group_name_H-M   'P 1'
#
loop_
_entity.id
_entity.type
_entity.pdbx_description
1 polymer ?
#
loop_
_entity_poly.entity_id
_entity_poly.type
_entity_poly.pdbx_seq_one_letter_code
_entity_poly.pdbx_strand_id
1 'polypeptide(L)'
;MKFLVVLCLMAVGANAKFGKHGIVMPDGNNVQFTHDQAENILIIGPSGIITADGKHLQLDADGLPANRAKRAVLLEGPSSVLFEDGQKRSLSGGVRIVEITETGAVLSNGDNVQFKLKN
;
A
#
# COMPACT_ATOMS: atom_id res chain seq x y z
N MET A 1 31.60 41.53 2.58
CA MET A 1 31.16 40.14 2.80
C MET A 1 29.66 40.11 2.59
N LYS A 2 29.17 39.47 1.52
CA LYS A 2 27.73 39.37 1.21
C LYS A 2 27.20 38.08 1.82
N PHE A 3 26.33 38.18 2.81
CA PHE A 3 25.71 37.01 3.47
C PHE A 3 24.68 36.39 2.53
N LEU A 4 24.97 35.17 2.08
CA LEU A 4 24.05 34.34 1.31
C LEU A 4 23.09 33.67 2.31
N VAL A 5 21.83 34.13 2.35
CA VAL A 5 20.78 33.47 3.14
C VAL A 5 20.17 32.38 2.26
N VAL A 6 20.47 31.13 2.59
CA VAL A 6 19.84 29.96 1.96
C VAL A 6 18.53 29.69 2.69
N LEU A 7 17.42 30.08 2.08
CA LEU A 7 16.08 29.74 2.52
C LEU A 7 15.81 28.27 2.15
N CYS A 8 16.06 27.36 3.10
CA CYS A 8 15.69 25.95 2.95
C CYS A 8 14.18 25.82 3.14
N LEU A 9 13.44 25.75 2.03
CA LEU A 9 12.00 25.55 2.01
C LEU A 9 11.71 24.08 2.39
N MET A 10 11.37 23.85 3.66
CA MET A 10 10.89 22.54 4.12
C MET A 10 9.47 22.35 3.60
N ALA A 11 9.31 21.74 2.42
CA ALA A 11 8.02 21.29 1.93
C ALA A 11 7.57 20.10 2.79
N VAL A 12 6.93 20.38 3.92
CA VAL A 12 6.21 19.36 4.69
C VAL A 12 4.95 19.03 3.88
N GLY A 13 4.99 17.95 3.11
CA GLY A 13 3.78 17.38 2.52
C GLY A 13 2.79 17.05 3.63
N ALA A 14 1.64 17.70 3.63
CA ALA A 14 0.56 17.38 4.55
C ALA A 14 -0.01 16.02 4.12
N ASN A 15 0.28 14.99 4.91
CA ASN A 15 -0.28 13.64 4.72
C ASN A 15 -1.46 13.47 5.68
N ALA A 16 -2.43 12.65 5.28
CA ALA A 16 -3.55 12.31 6.14
C ALA A 16 -3.04 11.61 7.41
N LYS A 17 -3.66 11.92 8.55
CA LYS A 17 -3.37 11.28 9.83
C LYS A 17 -4.47 10.29 10.15
N PHE A 18 -4.16 9.01 9.99
CA PHE A 18 -5.04 7.93 10.36
C PHE A 18 -4.95 7.65 11.87
N GLY A 19 -6.08 7.73 12.56
CA GLY A 19 -6.20 7.44 13.99
C GLY A 19 -7.31 6.44 14.30
N LYS A 20 -7.42 6.07 15.57
CA LYS A 20 -8.41 5.06 16.01
C LYS A 20 -9.85 5.53 15.82
N HIS A 21 -10.10 6.83 15.83
CA HIS A 21 -11.46 7.41 15.76
C HIS A 21 -11.77 8.11 14.43
N GLY A 22 -10.83 8.13 13.49
CA GLY A 22 -11.02 8.82 12.23
C GLY A 22 -9.73 9.18 11.51
N ILE A 23 -9.89 9.93 10.42
CA ILE A 23 -8.81 10.39 9.56
C ILE A 23 -8.87 11.91 9.46
N VAL A 24 -7.79 12.57 9.85
CA VAL A 24 -7.60 13.99 9.55
C VAL A 24 -7.00 14.11 8.16
N MET A 25 -7.77 14.64 7.22
CA MET A 25 -7.31 14.87 5.85
C MET A 25 -6.36 16.08 5.78
N PRO A 26 -5.50 16.16 4.75
CA PRO A 26 -4.60 17.30 4.54
C PRO A 26 -5.29 18.65 4.37
N ASP A 27 -6.53 18.65 3.89
CA ASP A 27 -7.39 19.83 3.73
C ASP A 27 -8.05 20.29 5.06
N GLY A 28 -7.79 19.56 6.16
CA GLY A 28 -8.36 19.82 7.48
C GLY A 28 -9.73 19.20 7.71
N ASN A 29 -10.33 18.55 6.72
CA ASN A 29 -11.58 17.82 6.90
C ASN A 29 -11.32 16.53 7.69
N ASN A 30 -12.16 16.27 8.70
CA ASN A 30 -12.03 15.07 9.52
C ASN A 30 -13.13 14.07 9.16
N VAL A 31 -12.74 12.85 8.82
CA VAL A 31 -13.67 11.72 8.66
C VAL A 31 -13.70 10.96 9.96
N GLN A 32 -14.80 11.08 10.70
CA GLN A 32 -15.03 10.30 11.90
C GLN A 32 -15.51 8.89 11.56
N PHE A 33 -14.96 7.91 12.26
CA PHE A 33 -15.41 6.53 12.18
C PHE A 33 -16.63 6.28 13.06
N THR A 34 -17.44 5.29 12.67
CA THR A 34 -18.48 4.77 13.55
C THR A 34 -17.84 4.05 14.74
N HIS A 35 -18.62 3.85 15.80
CA HIS A 35 -18.16 3.12 16.99
C HIS A 35 -17.58 1.74 16.63
N ASP A 36 -18.31 0.98 15.80
CA ASP A 36 -17.91 -0.35 15.36
C ASP A 36 -16.60 -0.34 14.56
N GLN A 37 -16.40 0.68 13.71
CA GLN A 37 -15.17 0.84 12.95
C GLN A 37 -13.97 1.16 13.85
N ALA A 38 -14.16 1.99 14.88
CA ALA A 38 -13.10 2.38 15.81
C ALA A 38 -12.66 1.22 16.72
N GLU A 39 -13.61 0.40 17.18
CA GLU A 39 -13.33 -0.79 17.99
C GLU A 39 -12.66 -1.89 17.18
N ASN A 40 -12.98 -2.00 15.88
CA ASN A 40 -12.38 -2.99 15.00
C ASN A 40 -10.89 -2.70 14.69
N ILE A 41 -10.36 -1.51 14.97
CA ILE A 41 -8.95 -1.19 14.74
C ILE A 41 -8.10 -1.71 15.91
N LEU A 42 -7.27 -2.72 15.66
CA LEU A 42 -6.35 -3.28 16.67
C LEU A 42 -5.04 -2.51 16.73
N ILE A 43 -4.36 -2.36 15.59
CA ILE A 43 -3.02 -1.77 15.50
C ILE A 43 -2.95 -0.88 14.27
N ILE A 44 -2.40 0.33 14.45
CA ILE A 44 -2.10 1.27 13.37
C ILE A 44 -0.58 1.38 13.26
N GLY A 45 -0.04 0.96 12.13
CA GLY A 45 1.36 1.12 11.77
C GLY A 45 1.56 2.21 10.69
N PRO A 46 2.82 2.54 10.37
CA PRO A 46 3.12 3.59 9.38
C PRO A 46 2.66 3.24 7.95
N SER A 47 2.46 1.96 7.64
CA SER A 47 2.11 1.47 6.29
C SER A 47 0.78 0.73 6.23
N GLY A 48 0.09 0.55 7.35
CA GLY A 48 -1.12 -0.28 7.38
C GLY A 48 -1.74 -0.43 8.75
N ILE A 49 -2.94 -1.01 8.75
CA ILE A 49 -3.80 -1.19 9.90
C ILE A 49 -4.27 -2.64 9.94
N ILE A 50 -4.18 -3.24 11.12
CA ILE A 50 -4.71 -4.58 11.39
C ILE A 50 -6.06 -4.39 12.08
N THR A 51 -7.11 -5.01 11.53
CA THR A 51 -8.45 -5.01 12.12
C THR A 51 -8.74 -6.31 12.87
N ALA A 52 -9.64 -6.27 13.85
CA ALA A 52 -10.08 -7.42 14.64
C ALA A 52 -10.77 -8.48 13.77
N ASP A 53 -11.42 -8.07 12.68
CA ASP A 53 -11.96 -8.96 11.65
C ASP A 53 -10.90 -9.71 10.82
N GLY A 54 -9.61 -9.55 11.15
CA GLY A 54 -8.51 -10.22 10.46
C GLY A 54 -8.14 -9.60 9.11
N LYS A 55 -8.63 -8.41 8.78
CA LYS A 55 -8.24 -7.68 7.57
C LYS A 55 -7.01 -6.83 7.83
N HIS A 56 -6.19 -6.72 6.79
CA HIS A 56 -5.05 -5.80 6.76
C HIS A 56 -5.32 -4.71 5.73
N LEU A 57 -5.60 -3.50 6.21
CA LEU A 57 -5.76 -2.32 5.36
C LEU A 57 -4.39 -1.69 5.17
N GLN A 58 -3.92 -1.54 3.92
CA GLN A 58 -2.67 -0.85 3.68
C GLN A 58 -2.90 0.63 3.47
N LEU A 59 -1.99 1.44 4.01
CA LEU A 59 -1.98 2.88 3.78
C LEU A 59 -1.10 3.20 2.57
N ASP A 60 -1.56 4.13 1.74
CA ASP A 60 -0.75 4.71 0.68
C ASP A 60 0.26 5.73 1.23
N ALA A 61 0.99 6.38 0.32
CA ALA A 61 1.97 7.40 0.69
C ALA A 61 1.33 8.60 1.41
N ASP A 62 0.04 8.86 1.14
CA ASP A 62 -0.72 9.96 1.70
C ASP A 62 -1.37 9.59 3.05
N GLY A 63 -1.19 8.36 3.53
CA GLY A 63 -1.72 7.87 4.81
C GLY A 63 -3.20 7.47 4.75
N LEU A 64 -3.74 7.22 3.55
CA LEU A 64 -5.12 6.81 3.33
C LEU A 64 -5.22 5.32 2.99
N PRO A 65 -6.36 4.66 3.26
CA PRO A 65 -6.58 3.27 2.86
C PRO A 65 -6.44 3.11 1.33
N ALA A 66 -5.44 2.33 0.91
CA ALA A 66 -5.15 2.08 -0.48
C ALA A 66 -6.26 1.22 -1.10
N ASN A 67 -7.05 1.82 -1.99
CA ASN A 67 -8.09 1.12 -2.73
C ASN A 67 -7.44 0.35 -3.91
N ARG A 68 -6.94 -0.86 -3.65
CA ARG A 68 -6.31 -1.70 -4.68
C ARG A 68 -7.33 -2.62 -5.35
N ALA A 69 -7.47 -2.49 -6.67
CA ALA A 69 -8.12 -3.48 -7.51
C ALA A 69 -7.13 -4.59 -7.93
N LYS A 70 -7.63 -5.82 -8.04
CA LYS A 70 -6.89 -6.95 -8.64
C LYS A 70 -6.39 -6.57 -10.03
N ARG A 71 -5.11 -6.80 -10.30
CA ARG A 71 -4.54 -6.63 -11.64
C ARG A 71 -4.90 -7.83 -12.50
N ALA A 72 -5.42 -7.57 -13.69
CA ALA A 72 -5.65 -8.61 -14.67
C ALA A 72 -4.31 -9.17 -15.17
N VAL A 73 -4.21 -10.50 -15.12
CA VAL A 73 -3.03 -11.24 -15.58
C VAL A 73 -3.19 -11.52 -17.06
N LEU A 74 -2.20 -11.09 -17.86
CA LEU A 74 -2.23 -11.30 -19.31
C LEU A 74 -1.61 -12.65 -19.69
N LEU A 75 -0.47 -12.99 -19.11
CA LEU A 75 0.24 -14.24 -19.40
C LEU A 75 1.07 -14.71 -18.21
N GLU A 76 0.90 -15.98 -17.83
CA GLU A 76 1.73 -16.63 -16.82
C GLU A 76 2.72 -17.58 -17.49
N GLY A 77 4.01 -17.27 -17.37
CA GLY A 77 5.10 -18.13 -17.78
C GLY A 77 5.78 -18.80 -16.60
N PRO A 78 6.57 -19.87 -16.83
CA PRO A 78 7.23 -20.64 -15.78
C PRO A 78 8.23 -19.82 -14.93
N SER A 79 8.68 -18.67 -15.43
CA SER A 79 9.63 -17.78 -14.75
C SER A 79 9.14 -16.34 -14.60
N SER A 80 7.92 -16.02 -15.04
CA SER A 80 7.43 -14.64 -14.96
C SER A 80 5.93 -14.50 -15.20
N VAL A 81 5.33 -13.51 -14.55
CA VAL A 81 3.98 -13.03 -14.86
C VAL A 81 4.07 -11.76 -15.69
N LEU A 82 3.29 -11.69 -16.76
CA LEU A 82 2.99 -10.48 -17.50
C LEU A 82 1.57 -10.03 -17.14
N PHE A 83 1.43 -8.80 -16.66
CA PHE A 83 0.14 -8.18 -16.41
C PHE A 83 -0.36 -7.44 -17.65
N GLU A 84 -1.67 -7.20 -17.73
CA GLU A 84 -2.27 -6.43 -18.85
C GLU A 84 -1.72 -5.00 -18.95
N ASP A 85 -1.19 -4.44 -17.85
CA ASP A 85 -0.51 -3.14 -17.83
C ASP A 85 0.92 -3.15 -18.41
N GLY A 86 1.36 -4.29 -18.95
CA GLY A 86 2.68 -4.50 -19.53
C GLY A 86 3.80 -4.63 -18.51
N GLN A 87 3.51 -4.61 -17.20
CA GLN A 87 4.52 -4.87 -16.19
C GLN A 87 4.85 -6.37 -16.17
N LYS A 88 6.14 -6.69 -16.24
CA LYS A 88 6.64 -8.07 -16.05
C LYS A 88 7.19 -8.22 -14.65
N ARG A 89 6.78 -9.26 -13.93
CA ARG A 89 7.45 -9.69 -12.69
C ARG A 89 8.16 -11.00 -12.94
N SER A 90 9.50 -10.96 -12.87
CA SER A 90 10.32 -12.16 -12.94
C SER A 90 10.29 -12.87 -11.60
N LEU A 91 10.07 -14.18 -11.66
CA LEU A 91 10.34 -15.10 -10.57
C LEU A 91 11.83 -15.44 -10.63
N SER A 92 12.45 -15.75 -9.49
CA SER A 92 13.81 -16.31 -9.45
C SER A 92 13.83 -17.65 -10.22
N GLY A 93 14.95 -17.95 -10.89
CA GLY A 93 15.05 -19.13 -11.77
C GLY A 93 14.70 -20.44 -11.05
N GLY A 94 13.76 -21.21 -11.60
CA GLY A 94 13.27 -22.47 -11.01
C GLY A 94 12.11 -22.32 -10.02
N VAL A 95 11.66 -21.10 -9.76
CA VAL A 95 10.58 -20.80 -8.82
C VAL A 95 9.27 -20.60 -9.56
N ARG A 96 8.24 -21.36 -9.14
CA ARG A 96 6.89 -21.31 -9.72
C ARG A 96 5.97 -20.52 -8.82
N ILE A 97 4.86 -20.06 -9.38
CA ILE A 97 3.76 -19.47 -8.61
C ILE A 97 2.95 -20.61 -8.02
N VAL A 98 2.80 -20.59 -6.70
CA VAL A 98 1.94 -21.54 -5.98
C VAL A 98 0.54 -20.97 -5.87
N GLU A 99 0.43 -19.67 -5.57
CA GLU A 99 -0.87 -19.01 -5.38
C GLU A 99 -0.79 -17.54 -5.83
N ILE A 100 -1.79 -17.09 -6.58
CA ILE A 100 -1.97 -15.69 -6.99
C ILE A 100 -3.23 -15.12 -6.32
N THR A 101 -3.07 -13.95 -5.71
CA THR A 101 -4.15 -13.17 -5.12
C THR A 101 -4.26 -11.80 -5.79
N GLU A 102 -5.20 -10.99 -5.31
CA GLU A 102 -5.42 -9.65 -5.84
C GLU A 102 -4.28 -8.67 -5.54
N THR A 103 -3.50 -8.94 -4.48
CA THR A 103 -2.50 -8.01 -3.95
C THR A 103 -1.07 -8.52 -4.05
N GLY A 104 -0.89 -9.79 -4.41
CA GLY A 104 0.43 -10.41 -4.57
C GLY A 104 0.38 -11.89 -4.97
N ALA A 105 1.55 -12.51 -4.98
CA ALA A 105 1.72 -13.93 -5.28
C ALA A 105 2.66 -14.61 -4.28
N VAL A 106 2.37 -15.88 -3.96
CA VAL A 106 3.24 -16.77 -3.17
C VAL A 106 4.00 -17.68 -4.13
N LEU A 107 5.30 -17.75 -3.92
CA LEU A 107 6.23 -18.48 -4.77
C LEU A 107 6.61 -19.84 -4.15
N SER A 108 7.01 -20.79 -4.99
CA SER A 108 7.35 -22.17 -4.57
C SER A 108 8.60 -22.26 -3.70
N ASN A 109 9.38 -21.18 -3.61
CA ASN A 109 10.52 -21.05 -2.71
C ASN A 109 10.15 -20.40 -1.37
N GLY A 110 8.87 -20.09 -1.14
CA GLY A 110 8.37 -19.43 0.07
C GLY A 110 8.40 -17.90 0.04
N ASP A 111 8.85 -17.29 -1.06
CA ASP A 111 8.86 -15.82 -1.19
C ASP A 111 7.47 -15.25 -1.52
N ASN A 112 7.19 -14.05 -1.02
CA ASN A 112 5.95 -13.32 -1.30
C ASN A 112 6.23 -12.05 -2.12
N VAL A 113 5.57 -11.94 -3.27
CA VAL A 113 5.74 -10.84 -4.22
C VAL A 113 4.52 -9.94 -4.20
N GLN A 114 4.67 -8.70 -3.72
CA GLN A 114 3.54 -7.77 -3.57
C GLN A 114 3.35 -6.85 -4.79
N PHE A 115 2.18 -6.88 -5.43
CA PHE A 115 1.90 -6.06 -6.62
C PHE A 115 1.74 -4.56 -6.29
N LYS A 116 2.37 -3.69 -7.09
CA LYS A 116 2.33 -2.23 -6.95
C LYS A 116 1.54 -1.65 -8.12
N LEU A 117 0.54 -0.79 -7.86
CA LEU A 117 -0.15 -0.06 -8.93
C LEU A 117 0.82 0.91 -9.62
N LYS A 118 0.80 0.94 -10.96
CA LYS A 118 1.58 1.89 -11.76
C LYS A 118 0.71 3.12 -12.00
N ASN A 119 1.16 4.27 -11.52
CA ASN A 119 0.59 5.59 -11.84
C ASN A 119 0.96 5.97 -13.28
#